data_AF-A0A2V8SGC4-F1
#
_entry.id   AF-A0A2V8SGC4-F1
#
_cell.length_a   1.000
_cell.length_b   1.000
_cell.length_c   1.000
_cell.angle_alpha   90.00
_cell.angle_beta   90.00
_cell.angle_gamma   90.00
#
_symmetry.space_group_name_H-M   'P 1'
#
loop_
_entity.id
_entity.type
_entity.pdbx_description
1 polymer ?
#
loop_
_entity_poly.entity_id
_entity_poly.type
_entity_poly.pdbx_seq_one_letter_code
_entity_poly.pdbx_strand_id
1 'polypeptide(L)'
;KRRREELGLSLRDVADVTSVSASTLSRIENGTGKPDADNIARLTGWLDMPIDRVMNKAESNVEAVVYYPHEATPEIVEAHLRADKKLTPETAKALSELFRVAYKQFSKPSDK
;
A
#
# COMPACT_ATOMS: atom_id res chain seq x y z
N LYS A 1 4.95 9.01 -11.72
CA LYS A 1 6.18 8.85 -12.53
C LYS A 1 6.58 7.40 -12.76
N ARG A 2 7.20 6.69 -11.80
CA ARG A 2 7.67 5.30 -12.01
C ARG A 2 6.63 4.38 -12.67
N ARG A 3 5.43 4.27 -12.10
CA ARG A 3 4.34 3.43 -12.64
C ARG A 3 3.93 3.79 -14.06
N ARG A 4 3.90 5.09 -14.40
CA ARG A 4 3.59 5.58 -15.75
C ARG A 4 4.65 5.13 -16.75
N GLU A 5 5.92 5.25 -16.38
CA GLU A 5 7.07 4.87 -17.20
C GLU A 5 7.16 3.36 -17.41
N GLU A 6 6.90 2.56 -16.38
CA GLU A 6 6.81 1.09 -16.47
C GLU A 6 5.73 0.62 -17.44
N LEU A 7 4.61 1.33 -17.50
CA LEU A 7 3.50 1.03 -18.42
C LEU A 7 3.67 1.68 -19.81
N GLY A 8 4.76 2.43 -20.04
CA GLY A 8 4.99 3.13 -21.31
C GLY A 8 3.98 4.24 -21.62
N LEU A 9 3.29 4.77 -20.61
CA LEU A 9 2.21 5.74 -20.78
C LEU A 9 2.73 7.18 -20.86
N SER A 10 2.11 7.98 -21.73
CA SER A 10 2.26 9.43 -21.74
C SER A 10 1.47 10.07 -20.58
N LEU A 11 1.75 11.35 -20.30
CA LEU A 11 0.96 12.11 -19.33
C LEU A 11 -0.50 12.29 -19.79
N ARG A 12 -0.78 12.24 -21.10
CA ARG A 12 -2.14 12.30 -21.63
C ARG A 12 -2.89 11.00 -21.36
N ASP A 13 -2.25 9.86 -21.58
CA ASP A 13 -2.87 8.56 -21.32
C ASP A 13 -3.23 8.40 -19.83
N VAL A 14 -2.36 8.88 -18.94
CA VAL A 14 -2.66 8.91 -17.50
C VAL A 14 -3.78 9.91 -17.18
N ALA A 15 -3.84 11.05 -17.87
CA ALA A 15 -4.91 12.02 -17.68
C ALA A 15 -6.28 11.44 -18.06
N ASP A 16 -6.35 10.66 -19.14
CA ASP A 16 -7.58 10.04 -19.62
C ASP A 16 -8.12 9.00 -18.62
N VAL A 17 -7.24 8.19 -18.01
CA VAL A 17 -7.66 7.15 -17.06
C VAL A 17 -7.88 7.67 -15.63
N THR A 18 -7.24 8.76 -15.23
CA THR A 18 -7.35 9.32 -13.86
C THR A 18 -8.28 10.52 -13.78
N SER A 19 -8.66 11.11 -14.91
CA SER A 19 -9.33 12.42 -15.00
C SER A 19 -8.53 13.57 -14.36
N VAL A 20 -7.24 13.39 -14.12
CA VAL A 20 -6.33 14.44 -13.64
C VAL A 20 -5.64 15.07 -14.84
N SER A 21 -5.72 16.39 -15.00
CA SER A 21 -5.14 17.05 -16.18
C SER A 21 -3.63 16.77 -16.34
N ALA A 22 -3.17 16.61 -17.58
CA ALA A 22 -1.76 16.38 -17.90
C ALA A 22 -0.81 17.45 -17.34
N SER A 23 -1.27 18.70 -17.23
CA SER A 23 -0.50 19.79 -16.62
C SER A 23 -0.36 19.62 -15.11
N THR A 24 -1.43 19.17 -14.41
CA THR A 24 -1.37 18.80 -12.99
C THR A 24 -0.46 17.59 -12.77
N LEU A 25 -0.58 16.55 -13.58
CA LEU A 25 0.32 15.38 -13.53
C LEU A 25 1.79 15.78 -13.71
N SER A 26 2.09 16.64 -14.69
CA SER A 26 3.46 17.16 -14.90
C SER A 26 4.00 17.88 -13.67
N ARG A 27 3.20 18.77 -13.05
CA ARG A 27 3.62 19.47 -11.83
C ARG A 27 3.84 18.52 -10.65
N ILE A 28 2.99 17.51 -10.48
CA ILE A 28 3.13 16.49 -9.44
C ILE A 28 4.40 15.66 -9.67
N GLU A 29 4.64 15.18 -10.89
CA GLU A 29 5.82 14.36 -11.20
C GLU A 29 7.15 15.12 -11.10
N ASN A 30 7.12 16.44 -11.31
CA ASN A 30 8.29 17.32 -11.16
C ASN A 30 8.40 17.93 -9.75
N GLY A 31 7.51 17.60 -8.82
CA GLY A 31 7.54 18.08 -7.44
C GLY A 31 7.19 19.57 -7.25
N THR A 32 6.67 20.23 -8.29
CA THR A 32 6.32 21.66 -8.27
C THR A 32 4.84 21.92 -7.99
N GLY A 33 4.01 20.89 -7.95
CA GLY A 33 2.58 20.97 -7.63
C GLY A 33 2.22 20.16 -6.40
N LYS A 34 1.45 20.77 -5.49
CA LYS A 34 0.80 20.06 -4.39
C LYS A 34 -0.58 19.58 -4.86
N PRO A 35 -0.83 18.26 -4.97
CA PRO A 35 -2.14 17.76 -5.32
C PRO A 35 -3.14 18.04 -4.18
N ASP A 36 -4.38 18.35 -4.53
CA ASP A 36 -5.50 18.39 -3.59
C ASP A 36 -5.99 16.96 -3.26
N ALA A 37 -6.92 16.85 -2.31
CA ALA A 37 -7.43 15.57 -1.84
C ALA A 37 -8.10 14.75 -2.96
N ASP A 38 -8.80 15.41 -3.90
CA ASP A 38 -9.48 14.74 -5.02
C ASP A 38 -8.47 14.14 -6.00
N ASN A 39 -7.44 14.91 -6.37
CA ASN A 39 -6.35 14.42 -7.20
C ASN A 39 -5.56 13.30 -6.51
N ILE A 40 -5.35 13.39 -5.19
CA ILE A 40 -4.71 12.29 -4.43
C ILE A 40 -5.55 11.02 -4.57
N ALA A 41 -6.86 11.07 -4.29
CA ALA A 41 -7.74 9.91 -4.34
C ALA A 41 -7.77 9.25 -5.74
N ARG A 42 -7.85 10.05 -6.81
CA ARG A 42 -7.82 9.56 -8.20
C ARG A 42 -6.50 8.87 -8.55
N LEU A 43 -5.38 9.48 -8.15
CA LEU A 43 -4.05 8.94 -8.42
C LEU A 43 -3.77 7.69 -7.59
N THR A 44 -4.18 7.66 -6.32
CA THR A 44 -4.00 6.48 -5.46
C THR A 44 -4.86 5.32 -5.94
N GLY A 45 -6.09 5.57 -6.41
CA GLY A 45 -6.94 4.55 -7.03
C GLY A 45 -6.31 3.97 -8.31
N TRP A 46 -5.73 4.82 -9.16
CA TRP A 46 -5.03 4.34 -10.36
C TRP A 46 -3.74 3.56 -10.06
N LEU A 47 -3.04 3.95 -8.99
CA LEU A 47 -1.80 3.29 -8.55
C LEU A 47 -2.07 2.02 -7.74
N ASP A 48 -3.32 1.66 -7.50
CA ASP A 48 -3.74 0.60 -6.55
C ASP A 48 -3.02 0.76 -5.20
N MET A 49 -2.97 2.00 -4.72
CA MET A 49 -2.26 2.39 -3.51
C MET A 49 -3.26 2.88 -2.47
N PRO A 50 -3.17 2.45 -1.20
CA PRO A 50 -3.97 3.01 -0.13
C PRO A 50 -3.69 4.51 0.04
N ILE A 51 -4.74 5.31 0.16
CA ILE A 51 -4.62 6.77 0.33
C ILE A 51 -3.81 7.14 1.59
N ASP A 52 -3.91 6.33 2.64
CA ASP A 52 -3.19 6.51 3.90
C ASP A 52 -1.67 6.43 3.73
N ARG A 53 -1.19 5.67 2.73
CA ARG A 53 0.24 5.58 2.40
C ARG A 53 0.80 6.92 1.90
N VAL A 54 -0.05 7.76 1.32
CA VAL A 54 0.32 9.07 0.78
C VAL A 54 0.03 10.19 1.79
N MET A 55 -1.02 10.03 2.63
CA MET A 55 -1.45 11.04 3.59
C MET A 55 -0.72 11.00 4.93
N ASN A 56 -0.02 9.91 5.26
CA ASN A 56 0.82 9.82 6.46
C ASN A 56 2.07 10.71 6.32
N LYS A 57 1.88 11.99 6.59
CA LYS A 57 2.95 12.88 7.04
C LYS A 57 3.45 12.34 8.37
N ALA A 58 4.76 12.15 8.47
CA ALA A 58 5.47 11.63 9.64
C ALA A 58 5.00 12.28 10.95
N GLU A 59 4.05 11.66 11.64
CA GLU A 59 3.82 11.84 13.07
C GLU A 59 3.55 10.47 13.71
N SER A 60 4.41 10.20 14.68
CA SER A 60 4.46 9.10 15.63
C SER A 60 3.11 8.58 16.16
N ASN A 61 3.09 7.26 16.39
CA ASN A 61 2.39 6.55 17.47
C ASN A 61 0.90 6.19 17.37
N VAL A 62 0.42 5.70 16.22
CA VAL A 62 -0.57 4.59 16.21
C VAL A 62 -0.36 3.75 14.95
N GLU A 63 0.19 2.54 15.08
CA GLU A 63 0.25 1.59 13.95
C GLU A 63 -1.18 1.10 13.64
N ALA A 64 -1.86 1.77 12.71
CA ALA A 64 -3.05 1.23 12.08
C ALA A 64 -2.63 0.05 11.21
N VAL A 65 -3.13 -1.13 11.56
CA VAL A 65 -2.92 -2.40 10.84
C VAL A 65 -3.28 -2.20 9.36
N VAL A 66 -2.27 -2.26 8.49
CA VAL A 66 -2.42 -2.05 7.06
C VAL A 66 -2.97 -3.33 6.42
N TYR A 67 -4.17 -3.27 5.87
CA TYR A 67 -4.75 -4.35 5.06
C TYR A 67 -4.35 -4.15 3.59
N TYR A 68 -3.51 -5.04 3.05
CA TYR A 68 -3.15 -5.07 1.64
C TYR A 68 -4.01 -6.14 0.92
N PRO A 69 -4.73 -5.80 -0.17
CA PRO A 69 -5.54 -6.75 -0.93
C PRO A 69 -4.76 -7.88 -1.62
N HIS A 70 -3.43 -7.80 -1.66
CA HIS A 70 -2.53 -8.75 -2.35
C HIS A 70 -1.43 -9.37 -1.47
N GLU A 71 -1.26 -8.93 -0.22
CA GLU A 71 -0.44 -9.67 0.74
C GLU A 71 -1.37 -10.56 1.55
N ALA A 72 -1.08 -11.87 1.57
CA ALA A 72 -1.80 -12.75 2.45
C ALA A 72 -1.54 -12.31 3.91
N THR A 73 -2.59 -12.28 4.73
CA THR A 73 -2.53 -11.82 6.13
C THR A 73 -1.38 -12.43 6.95
N PRO A 74 -0.99 -13.71 6.76
CA PRO A 74 0.18 -14.28 7.42
C PRO A 74 1.50 -13.55 7.14
N GLU A 75 1.71 -13.03 5.94
CA GLU A 75 2.93 -12.36 5.51
C GLU A 75 3.08 -11.00 6.20
N ILE A 76 1.97 -10.28 6.38
CA ILE A 76 1.92 -9.01 7.12
C ILE A 76 2.29 -9.26 8.58
N VAL A 77 1.68 -10.27 9.22
CA VAL A 77 1.96 -10.62 10.62
C VAL A 77 3.43 -11.04 10.80
N GLU A 78 3.99 -11.79 9.86
CA GLU A 78 5.39 -12.19 9.88
C GLU A 78 6.33 -10.95 9.85
N ALA A 79 6.02 -9.95 9.02
CA ALA A 79 6.80 -8.73 8.96
C ALA A 79 6.80 -7.97 10.30
N HIS A 80 5.64 -7.87 10.95
CA HIS A 80 5.53 -7.23 12.27
C HIS A 80 6.30 -7.99 13.36
N LEU A 81 6.18 -9.33 13.40
CA LEU A 81 6.90 -10.15 14.38
C LEU A 81 8.42 -10.04 14.21
N ARG A 82 8.90 -9.95 12.96
CA ARG A 82 10.33 -9.77 12.67
C ARG A 82 10.86 -8.39 13.09
N ALA A 83 10.01 -7.36 13.06
CA ALA A 83 10.38 -6.01 13.45
C ALA A 83 10.32 -5.77 14.97
N ASP A 84 9.68 -6.66 15.74
CA ASP A 84 9.57 -6.54 17.19
C ASP A 84 10.90 -6.82 17.89
N LYS A 85 11.53 -5.75 18.40
CA LYS A 85 12.81 -5.81 19.13
C LYS A 85 12.73 -6.57 20.46
N LYS A 86 11.53 -6.90 20.96
CA LYS A 86 11.35 -7.71 22.17
C LYS A 86 11.41 -9.21 21.90
N LEU A 87 11.38 -9.63 20.63
CA LEU A 87 11.42 -11.03 20.24
C LEU A 87 12.81 -11.41 19.72
N THR A 88 13.22 -12.65 20.02
CA THR A 88 14.35 -13.24 19.29
C THR A 88 13.91 -13.63 17.88
N PRO A 89 14.83 -13.70 16.91
CA PRO A 89 14.50 -14.15 15.55
C PRO A 89 13.81 -15.53 15.54
N GLU A 90 14.22 -16.43 16.42
CA GLU A 90 13.63 -17.77 16.55
C GLU A 90 12.20 -17.70 17.08
N THR A 91 11.96 -16.84 18.07
CA THR A 91 10.63 -16.66 18.67
C THR A 91 9.66 -16.03 17.68
N ALA A 92 10.09 -14.99 16.96
CA ALA A 92 9.31 -14.33 15.92
C ALA A 92 8.91 -15.31 14.81
N LYS A 93 9.84 -16.19 14.39
CA LYS A 93 9.58 -17.24 13.42
C LYS A 93 8.55 -18.26 13.94
N ALA A 94 8.70 -18.75 15.17
CA ALA A 94 7.78 -19.71 15.76
C ALA A 94 6.35 -19.15 15.88
N LEU A 95 6.21 -17.88 16.27
CA LEU A 95 4.91 -17.20 16.36
C LEU A 95 4.27 -17.01 14.97
N SER A 96 5.07 -16.68 13.94
CA SER A 96 4.61 -16.57 12.56
C SER A 96 4.09 -17.91 12.03
N GLU A 97 4.82 -19.00 12.27
CA GLU A 97 4.41 -20.35 11.87
C GLU A 97 3.10 -20.77 12.56
N LEU A 98 2.97 -20.50 13.86
CA LEU A 98 1.75 -20.77 14.62
C LEU A 98 0.56 -20.00 14.04
N PHE A 99 0.74 -18.71 13.77
CA PHE A 99 -0.28 -17.87 13.17
C PHE A 99 -0.71 -18.38 11.78
N ARG A 100 0.27 -18.72 10.92
CA ARG A 100 0.01 -19.22 9.56
C ARG A 100 -0.83 -20.51 9.58
N VAL A 101 -0.53 -21.43 10.49
CA VAL A 101 -1.30 -22.68 10.66
C VAL A 101 -2.72 -22.39 11.13
N ALA A 102 -2.88 -21.56 12.16
CA ALA A 102 -4.20 -21.18 12.67
C ALA A 102 -5.02 -20.45 11.59
N TYR A 103 -4.41 -19.49 10.89
CA TYR A 103 -5.05 -18.74 9.83
C TYR A 103 -5.55 -19.68 8.73
N LYS A 104 -4.73 -20.62 8.24
CA LYS A 104 -5.16 -21.62 7.25
C LYS A 104 -6.31 -22.51 7.74
N GLN A 105 -6.30 -22.88 9.03
CA GLN A 105 -7.35 -23.74 9.61
C GLN A 105 -8.71 -23.04 9.74
N PHE A 106 -8.71 -21.73 10.01
CA PHE A 106 -9.92 -20.97 10.34
C PHE A 106 -10.36 -19.99 9.26
N SER A 107 -9.51 -19.67 8.28
CA SER A 107 -9.92 -18.93 7.09
C SER A 107 -10.76 -19.86 6.20
N LYS A 108 -12.06 -19.58 6.12
CA LYS A 108 -12.94 -20.27 5.17
C LYS A 108 -12.60 -19.81 3.75
N PRO A 109 -12.68 -20.69 2.73
CA PRO A 109 -13.00 -20.19 1.40
C PRO A 109 -14.42 -19.61 1.52
N SER A 110 -14.59 -18.32 1.25
CA SER A 110 -15.93 -17.78 1.06
C SER A 110 -16.53 -18.49 -0.15
N ASP A 111 -17.40 -19.47 0.09
CA ASP A 111 -18.41 -19.90 -0.86
C ASP A 111 -19.38 -18.72 -1.04
N LYS A 112 -19.13 -17.89 -2.05
CA LYS A 112 -20.12 -17.06 -2.77
C LYS A 112 -19.60 -16.71 -4.16
#